data_AF-A0A7Y0TMF0-F1
#
_entry.id   AF-A0A7Y0TMF0-F1
#
_cell.length_a   1.000
_cell.length_b   1.000
_cell.length_c   1.000
_cell.angle_alpha   90.00
_cell.angle_beta   90.00
_cell.angle_gamma   90.00
#
_symmetry.space_group_name_H-M   'P 1'
#
loop_
_entity.id
_entity.type
_entity.pdbx_description
1 polymer ?
#
loop_
_entity_poly.entity_id
_entity_poly.type
_entity_poly.pdbx_seq_one_letter_code
_entity_poly.pdbx_strand_id
1 'polypeptide(L)'
;MPPHPNQPVAHLRENPDGTWDTHDLNEHLIRVAEKAASFANEFGSGDWVKTAGLLHDLGKYNPEWQEYIRKNNGDYSEVNNG
;
A
#
# COMPACT_ATOMS: atom_id res chain seq x y z
N MET A 1 -12.22 1.56 16.38
CA MET A 1 -11.71 0.16 16.38
C MET A 1 -10.77 0.04 15.20
N PRO A 2 -9.56 -0.51 15.36
CA PRO A 2 -8.72 -0.82 14.20
C PRO A 2 -9.46 -1.79 13.25
N PRO A 3 -9.19 -1.74 11.93
CA PRO A 3 -9.86 -2.60 10.95
C PRO A 3 -9.63 -4.09 11.28
N HIS A 4 -10.55 -4.93 10.79
CA HIS A 4 -10.59 -6.36 11.11
C HIS A 4 -9.21 -7.04 10.97
N PRO A 5 -8.85 -7.95 11.89
CA PRO A 5 -7.53 -8.58 11.92
C PRO A 5 -7.19 -9.37 10.65
N ASN A 6 -8.21 -9.77 9.89
CA ASN A 6 -8.07 -10.61 8.71
C ASN A 6 -7.99 -9.82 7.38
N GLN A 7 -8.11 -8.49 7.39
CA GLN A 7 -7.99 -7.69 6.16
C GLN A 7 -6.53 -7.24 5.96
N PRO A 8 -5.83 -7.66 4.89
CA PRO A 8 -4.48 -7.17 4.60
C PRO A 8 -4.49 -5.68 4.25
N VAL A 9 -3.67 -4.90 4.95
CA VAL A 9 -3.59 -3.45 4.77
C VAL A 9 -2.21 -3.03 4.28
N ALA A 10 -2.16 -2.08 3.35
CA ALA A 10 -0.93 -1.41 2.96
C ALA A 10 -0.54 -0.38 4.03
N HIS A 11 -1.51 0.45 4.43
CA HIS A 11 -1.35 1.54 5.40
C HIS A 11 -2.55 1.64 6.34
N LEU A 12 -2.28 2.11 7.56
CA LEU A 12 -3.27 2.49 8.55
C LEU A 12 -2.94 3.90 9.02
N ARG A 13 -3.96 4.69 9.33
CA ARG A 13 -3.79 5.99 9.97
C ARG A 13 -4.90 6.20 10.97
N GLU A 14 -4.52 6.53 12.21
CA GLU A 14 -5.47 7.00 13.20
C GLU A 14 -5.73 8.49 13.00
N ASN A 15 -7.00 8.86 12.94
CA ASN A 15 -7.46 10.23 12.80
C ASN A 15 -7.57 10.89 14.18
N PRO A 16 -7.56 12.24 14.28
CA PRO A 16 -7.65 12.95 15.56
C PRO A 16 -8.92 12.65 16.38
N ASP A 17 -9.99 12.18 15.73
CA ASP A 17 -11.25 11.79 16.35
C ASP A 17 -11.28 10.32 16.81
N GLY A 18 -10.16 9.59 16.68
CA GLY A 18 -10.03 8.18 17.04
C GLY A 18 -10.59 7.21 15.99
N THR A 19 -11.00 7.71 14.81
CA THR A 19 -11.34 6.87 13.66
C THR A 19 -10.07 6.40 12.93
N TRP A 20 -10.22 5.41 12.04
CA TRP A 20 -9.09 4.83 11.33
C TRP A 20 -9.32 4.88 9.82
N ASP A 21 -8.37 5.48 9.11
CA ASP A 21 -8.27 5.35 7.67
C ASP A 21 -7.46 4.11 7.33
N THR A 22 -8.00 3.31 6.40
CA THR A 22 -7.41 2.03 5.99
C THR A 22 -7.19 2.03 4.49
N HIS A 23 -5.97 1.69 4.07
CA HIS A 23 -5.68 1.45 2.67
C HIS A 23 -5.51 -0.05 2.45
N ASP A 24 -6.41 -0.65 1.66
CA ASP A 24 -6.37 -2.06 1.32
C ASP A 24 -5.09 -2.41 0.55
N LEU A 25 -4.44 -3.52 0.89
CA LEU A 25 -3.17 -3.90 0.27
C LEU A 25 -3.32 -4.26 -1.22
N ASN A 26 -4.36 -4.98 -1.59
CA ASN A 26 -4.57 -5.39 -2.98
C ASN A 26 -4.86 -4.16 -3.86
N GLU A 27 -5.76 -3.29 -3.40
CA GLU A 27 -6.05 -2.04 -4.09
C GLU A 27 -4.80 -1.16 -4.24
N HIS A 28 -3.99 -1.05 -3.19
CA HIS A 28 -2.73 -0.31 -3.21
C HIS A 28 -1.77 -0.83 -4.30
N LEU A 29 -1.50 -2.15 -4.31
CA LEU A 29 -0.60 -2.77 -5.28
C LEU A 29 -1.06 -2.54 -6.72
N ILE A 30 -2.36 -2.70 -6.99
CA ILE A 30 -2.92 -2.50 -8.33
C ILE A 30 -2.79 -1.03 -8.75
N ARG A 31 -3.21 -0.08 -7.91
CA ARG A 31 -3.18 1.36 -8.24
C ARG A 31 -1.77 1.88 -8.44
N VAL A 32 -0.81 1.45 -7.61
CA VAL A 32 0.62 1.80 -7.76
C VAL A 32 1.17 1.23 -9.05
N ALA A 33 0.91 -0.04 -9.34
CA ALA A 33 1.35 -0.70 -10.57
C ALA A 33 0.82 0.00 -11.82
N GLU A 34 -0.46 0.34 -11.86
CA GLU A 34 -1.08 1.03 -12.99
C GLU A 34 -0.53 2.45 -13.18
N LYS A 35 -0.40 3.20 -12.09
CA LYS A 35 0.16 4.56 -12.14
C LYS A 35 1.62 4.54 -12.60
N ALA A 36 2.43 3.65 -12.05
CA ALA A 36 3.84 3.52 -12.42
C ALA A 36 4.01 3.08 -13.89
N ALA A 37 3.21 2.11 -14.34
CA ALA A 37 3.19 1.69 -15.74
C ALA A 37 2.81 2.84 -16.69
N SER A 38 1.85 3.70 -16.30
CA SER A 38 1.44 4.84 -17.13
C SER A 38 2.59 5.79 -17.45
N PHE A 39 3.50 6.02 -16.50
CA PHE A 39 4.71 6.82 -16.71
C PHE A 39 5.76 6.08 -17.55
N ALA A 40 5.88 4.76 -17.37
CA ALA A 40 6.86 3.94 -18.06
C ALA A 40 6.48 3.58 -19.51
N ASN A 41 5.21 3.74 -19.89
CA ASN A 41 4.70 3.43 -21.22
C ASN A 41 5.39 4.25 -22.31
N GLU A 42 5.71 5.52 -22.06
CA GLU A 42 6.43 6.37 -23.01
C GLU A 42 7.82 5.80 -23.37
N PHE A 43 8.42 5.03 -22.45
CA PHE A 43 9.72 4.40 -22.62
C PHE A 43 9.62 2.93 -23.05
N GLY A 44 8.43 2.44 -23.40
CA GLY A 44 8.19 1.04 -23.79
C GLY A 44 8.43 0.03 -22.66
N SER A 45 8.44 0.47 -21.40
CA SER A 45 8.76 -0.37 -20.22
C SER A 45 7.58 -0.53 -19.26
N GLY A 46 6.36 -0.25 -19.73
CA GLY A 46 5.12 -0.33 -18.96
C GLY A 46 4.93 -1.64 -18.20
N ASP A 47 5.08 -2.78 -18.88
CA ASP A 47 4.85 -4.10 -18.30
C ASP A 47 5.85 -4.46 -17.18
N TRP A 48 7.12 -4.08 -17.36
CA TRP A 48 8.15 -4.27 -16.35
C TRP A 48 7.84 -3.46 -15.10
N VAL A 49 7.47 -2.19 -15.26
CA VAL A 49 7.16 -1.30 -14.14
C VAL A 49 5.84 -1.68 -13.48
N LYS A 50 4.85 -2.14 -14.24
CA LYS A 50 3.61 -2.70 -13.68
C LYS A 50 3.92 -3.90 -12.77
N THR A 51 4.75 -4.81 -13.25
CA THR A 51 5.16 -6.01 -12.49
C THR A 51 5.93 -5.62 -11.24
N ALA A 52 6.89 -4.70 -11.35
CA ALA A 52 7.62 -4.18 -10.19
C ALA A 52 6.68 -3.54 -9.16
N GLY A 53 5.71 -2.74 -9.61
CA GLY A 53 4.71 -2.11 -8.74
C GLY A 53 3.80 -3.11 -8.03
N LEU A 54 3.43 -4.23 -8.68
CA LEU A 54 2.67 -5.30 -8.04
C LEU A 54 3.49 -6.04 -6.97
N LEU A 55 4.79 -6.19 -7.18
CA LEU A 55 5.66 -6.98 -6.32
C LEU A 55 6.28 -6.19 -5.17
N HIS A 56 6.38 -4.86 -5.29
CA HIS A 56 7.19 -4.03 -4.38
C HIS A 56 6.84 -4.23 -2.89
N ASP A 57 5.54 -4.38 -2.59
CA ASP A 57 4.99 -4.52 -1.24
C ASP A 57 4.28 -5.86 -1.01
N LEU A 58 4.48 -6.84 -1.89
CA LEU A 58 3.84 -8.16 -1.75
C LEU A 58 4.19 -8.83 -0.41
N GLY A 59 5.36 -8.53 0.15
CA GLY A 59 5.78 -8.98 1.48
C GLY A 59 4.85 -8.54 2.61
N LYS A 60 4.05 -7.47 2.43
CA LYS A 60 3.07 -6.99 3.42
C LYS A 60 1.95 -8.00 3.66
N TYR A 61 1.74 -9.02 2.82
CA TYR A 61 0.81 -10.11 3.12
C TYR A 61 1.30 -11.06 4.23
N ASN A 62 2.56 -10.98 4.66
CA ASN A 62 3.06 -11.75 5.80
C ASN A 62 2.28 -11.36 7.07
N PRO A 63 1.67 -12.32 7.80
CA PRO A 63 0.96 -12.05 9.05
C PRO A 63 1.78 -11.28 10.09
N GLU A 64 3.08 -11.56 10.24
CA GLU A 64 3.95 -10.84 11.17
C GLU A 64 4.12 -9.37 10.77
N TRP A 65 4.15 -9.10 9.47
CA TRP A 65 4.22 -7.74 8.94
C TRP A 65 2.89 -7.00 9.13
N GLN A 66 1.76 -7.68 8.94
CA GLN A 66 0.43 -7.12 9.24
C GLN A 66 0.28 -6.78 10.73
N GLU A 67 0.82 -7.62 11.62
CA GLU A 67 0.85 -7.33 13.05
C GLU A 67 1.75 -6.12 13.35
N TYR A 68 2.91 -6.02 12.71
CA TYR A 68 3.80 -4.86 12.82
C TYR A 68 3.10 -3.55 12.39
N ILE A 69 2.42 -3.53 11.24
CA ILE A 69 1.68 -2.34 10.74
C ILE A 69 0.63 -1.89 11.78
N ARG A 70 -0.14 -2.83 12.33
CA ARG A 70 -1.20 -2.52 13.30
C ARG A 70 -0.67 -2.04 14.65
N LYS A 71 0.50 -2.52 15.07
CA LYS A 71 1.13 -2.11 16.33
C LYS A 71 1.81 -0.74 16.23
N ASN A 72 2.34 -0.38 15.06
CA ASN A 72 3.13 0.85 14.88
C ASN A 72 2.35 1.95 14.15
N ASN A 73 1.02 1.91 14.22
CA ASN A 73 0.09 2.86 13.61
C ASN A 73 0.23 3.04 12.09
N GLY A 74 0.97 2.17 11.39
CA GLY A 74 1.04 2.11 9.94
C GLY A 74 1.52 3.36 9.21
N ASP A 75 2.22 4.28 9.89
CA ASP A 75 2.67 5.55 9.29
C ASP A 75 3.86 5.32 8.34
N TYR A 76 3.52 5.08 7.08
CA TYR A 76 4.38 5.22 5.92
C TYR A 76 3.81 6.30 5.01
N SER A 77 3.50 7.49 5.53
CA SER A 77 3.08 8.58 4.66
C SER A 77 4.19 8.84 3.64
N GLU A 78 4.08 8.28 2.43
CA GLU A 78 4.83 8.74 1.29
C GLU A 78 4.40 10.18 1.09
N VAL A 79 5.28 11.10 1.48
CA VAL A 79 5.08 12.53 1.31
C VAL A 79 4.94 12.75 -0.18
N ASN A 80 3.70 12.91 -0.63
CA ASN A 80 3.35 13.12 -2.02
C ASN A 80 3.80 14.53 -2.41
N ASN A 81 5.10 14.66 -2.71
CA ASN A 81 5.68 15.84 -3.33
C ASN A 81 5.33 15.79 -4.82
N GLY A 82 4.05 16.07 -5.11
CA GLY A 82 3.59 16.37 -6.46
C GLY A 82 4.17 17.69 -6.97
#